data_AF-D8T9C1-F1
#
_entry.id   AF-D8T9C1-F1
#
_cell.length_a   1.000
_cell.length_b   1.000
_cell.length_c   1.000
_cell.angle_alpha   90.00
_cell.angle_beta   90.00
_cell.angle_gamma   90.00
#
_symmetry.space_group_name_H-M   'P 1'
#
loop_
_entity.id
_entity.type
_entity.pdbx_description
1 polymer ?
#
loop_
_entity_poly.entity_id
_entity_poly.type
_entity_poly.pdbx_seq_one_letter_code
_entity_poly.pdbx_strand_id
1 'polypeptide(L)'
;MFSQVSTCTNCGGEGEVIFDHCRKCGGKGGIRPKKTIKLSVPCGVDSGSTLRVAGGGDAGERGGPSGDLYVNLKIRDMPGIRRDGINLYSEISVSYTECILGTTKKVKTLEGFSDLRIPAGTQLGACITLPKIGVPRLRKTLSFSSSTVPLRKNSWKNWLVSRKHWQV
;
A
#
# COMPACT_ATOMS: atom_id res chain seq x y z
N MET A 1 49.60 -33.61 -13.14
CA MET A 1 48.60 -34.60 -12.67
C MET A 1 47.31 -33.82 -12.43
N PHE A 2 46.27 -34.07 -13.22
CA PHE A 2 44.98 -33.40 -13.07
C PHE A 2 44.02 -34.37 -12.36
N SER A 3 43.57 -34.04 -11.17
CA SER A 3 42.55 -34.80 -10.43
C SER A 3 41.24 -34.03 -10.45
N GLN A 4 40.21 -34.63 -11.03
CA GLN A 4 38.85 -34.08 -11.03
C GLN A 4 38.06 -34.73 -9.90
N VAL A 5 37.52 -33.92 -8.99
CA VAL A 5 36.65 -34.39 -7.90
C VAL A 5 35.20 -34.22 -8.34
N SER A 6 34.45 -35.32 -8.39
CA SER A 6 33.01 -35.34 -8.62
C SER A 6 32.27 -35.76 -7.35
N THR A 7 30.99 -35.40 -7.26
CA THR A 7 30.13 -35.87 -6.16
C THR A 7 30.02 -37.39 -6.17
N CYS A 8 29.95 -38.00 -4.97
CA CYS A 8 29.75 -39.44 -4.83
C CYS A 8 28.39 -39.81 -5.43
N THR A 9 28.35 -40.78 -6.34
CA THR A 9 27.12 -41.25 -6.98
C THR A 9 26.15 -41.92 -6.01
N ASN A 10 26.65 -42.44 -4.88
CA ASN A 10 25.84 -43.16 -3.90
C ASN A 10 25.16 -42.24 -2.87
N CYS A 11 25.85 -41.18 -2.40
CA CYS A 11 25.28 -40.24 -1.43
C CYS A 11 24.98 -38.85 -2.02
N GLY A 12 25.26 -38.61 -3.30
CA GLY A 12 24.99 -37.34 -3.97
C GLY A 12 25.74 -36.12 -3.40
N GLY A 13 26.67 -36.32 -2.46
CA GLY A 13 27.31 -35.23 -1.70
C GLY A 13 26.65 -34.91 -0.34
N GLU A 14 25.77 -35.77 0.18
CA GLU A 14 25.18 -35.65 1.53
C GLU A 14 26.07 -36.24 2.63
N GLY A 15 26.97 -37.16 2.30
CA GLY A 15 27.93 -37.75 3.25
C GLY A 15 27.43 -38.98 4.01
N GLU A 16 26.12 -39.22 4.02
CA GLU A 16 25.49 -40.41 4.59
C GLU A 16 24.44 -40.99 3.63
N VAL A 17 24.19 -42.30 3.73
CA VAL A 17 23.13 -42.98 2.95
C VAL A 17 21.99 -43.31 3.90
N ILE A 18 20.83 -42.71 3.67
CA ILE A 18 19.63 -42.90 4.49
C ILE A 18 18.95 -44.21 4.07
N PHE A 19 19.06 -45.26 4.89
CA PHE A 19 18.41 -46.55 4.62
C PHE A 19 16.91 -46.52 4.96
N ASP A 20 16.55 -46.04 6.15
CA ASP A 20 15.16 -45.86 6.58
C ASP A 20 14.72 -44.40 6.38
N HIS A 21 14.00 -44.15 5.29
CA HIS A 21 13.56 -42.82 4.90
C HIS A 21 12.26 -42.42 5.62
N CYS A 22 12.22 -41.18 6.12
CA CYS A 22 11.02 -40.64 6.76
C CYS A 22 9.86 -40.54 5.76
N ARG A 23 8.69 -41.11 6.07
CA ARG A 23 7.49 -41.05 5.20
C ARG A 23 6.98 -39.62 4.93
N LYS A 24 7.29 -38.66 5.79
CA LYS A 24 6.80 -37.27 5.67
C LYS A 24 7.69 -36.38 4.79
N CYS A 25 9.02 -36.56 4.81
CA CYS A 25 9.95 -35.76 4.02
C CYS A 25 10.67 -36.55 2.92
N GLY A 26 10.52 -37.88 2.88
CA GLY A 26 11.14 -38.76 1.89
C GLY A 26 12.66 -38.72 1.89
N GLY A 27 13.30 -38.43 3.03
CA GLY A 27 14.75 -38.26 3.15
C GLY A 27 15.26 -36.86 2.82
N LYS A 28 14.43 -35.92 2.33
CA LYS A 28 14.85 -34.57 1.91
C LYS A 28 15.17 -33.59 3.03
N GLY A 29 15.01 -33.98 4.30
CA GLY A 29 15.32 -33.10 5.44
C GLY A 29 14.38 -31.90 5.65
N GLY A 30 13.26 -31.79 4.92
CA GLY A 30 12.31 -30.67 5.07
C GLY A 30 10.89 -30.98 4.61
N ILE A 31 9.91 -30.31 5.20
CA ILE A 31 8.50 -30.31 4.79
C ILE A 31 8.01 -28.88 4.61
N ARG A 32 7.03 -28.65 3.74
CA ARG A 32 6.42 -27.33 3.49
C ARG A 32 5.03 -27.23 4.13
N PRO A 33 4.92 -26.96 5.44
CA PRO A 33 3.63 -26.75 6.08
C PRO A 33 3.06 -25.36 5.73
N LYS A 34 1.74 -25.23 5.70
CA LYS A 34 1.08 -23.91 5.65
C LYS A 34 1.18 -23.27 7.03
N LYS A 35 1.80 -22.08 7.11
CA LYS A 35 1.92 -21.30 8.35
C LYS A 35 1.19 -19.97 8.20
N THR A 36 0.36 -19.62 9.18
CA THR A 36 -0.30 -18.32 9.24
C THR A 36 0.54 -17.38 10.09
N ILE A 37 0.98 -16.26 9.52
CA ILE A 37 1.79 -15.25 10.22
C ILE A 37 0.91 -14.02 10.46
N LYS A 38 0.77 -13.61 11.72
CA LYS A 38 0.05 -12.38 12.08
C LYS A 38 1.00 -11.20 11.98
N LEU A 39 0.64 -10.20 11.18
CA LEU A 39 1.43 -8.99 10.96
C LEU A 39 0.63 -7.77 11.39
N SER A 40 1.23 -6.94 12.23
CA SER A 40 0.66 -5.64 12.60
C SER A 40 1.24 -4.59 11.66
N VAL A 41 0.40 -4.00 10.83
CA VAL A 41 0.79 -2.89 9.94
C VAL A 41 0.58 -1.59 10.70
N PRO A 42 1.64 -0.83 11.00
CA PRO A 42 1.51 0.42 11.73
C PRO A 42 0.79 1.48 10.90
N CYS A 43 0.05 2.36 11.57
CA CYS A 43 -0.60 3.48 10.89
C CYS A 43 0.46 4.42 10.30
N GLY A 44 0.20 4.95 9.11
CA GLY A 44 1.10 5.91 8.47
C GLY A 44 2.19 5.31 7.60
N VAL A 45 2.21 4.00 7.38
CA VAL A 45 3.04 3.39 6.33
C VAL A 45 2.75 4.00 4.97
N ASP A 46 3.78 4.08 4.13
CA ASP A 46 3.67 4.53 2.75
C ASP A 46 3.83 3.36 1.77
N SER A 47 3.43 3.56 0.52
CA SER A 47 3.62 2.59 -0.55
C SER A 47 5.11 2.26 -0.73
N GLY A 48 5.43 0.96 -0.81
CA GLY A 48 6.82 0.50 -0.93
C GLY A 48 7.54 0.32 0.41
N SER A 49 6.85 0.53 1.54
CA SER A 49 7.39 0.15 2.84
C SER A 49 7.54 -1.37 2.94
N THR A 50 8.70 -1.84 3.37
CA THR A 50 8.98 -3.26 3.58
C THR A 50 8.95 -3.60 5.06
N LEU A 51 8.12 -4.56 5.44
CA LEU A 51 8.09 -5.12 6.80
C LEU A 51 8.92 -6.41 6.84
N ARG A 52 9.89 -6.48 7.76
CA ARG A 52 10.69 -7.69 8.01
C ARG A 52 10.06 -8.50 9.14
N VAL A 53 9.89 -9.80 8.88
CA VAL A 53 9.47 -10.78 9.88
C VAL A 53 10.63 -11.74 10.10
N ALA A 54 11.29 -11.59 11.25
CA ALA A 54 12.42 -12.43 11.62
C ALA A 54 12.00 -13.90 11.74
N GLY A 55 12.71 -14.82 11.08
CA GLY A 55 12.42 -16.26 11.14
C GLY A 55 11.06 -16.67 10.54
N GLY A 56 10.46 -15.79 9.73
CA GLY A 56 9.23 -16.07 8.98
C GLY A 56 9.45 -16.68 7.60
N GLY A 57 10.71 -16.78 7.15
CA GLY A 57 11.09 -17.35 5.86
C GLY A 57 11.27 -18.86 5.90
N ASP A 58 11.84 -19.39 4.81
CA ASP A 58 12.06 -20.82 4.64
C ASP A 58 13.05 -21.37 5.68
N ALA A 59 12.87 -22.65 6.03
CA ALA A 59 13.81 -23.35 6.90
C ALA A 59 15.17 -23.46 6.21
N GLY A 60 16.25 -23.25 6.96
CA GLY A 60 17.60 -23.43 6.45
C GLY A 60 17.89 -24.89 6.14
N GLU A 61 18.62 -25.14 5.06
CA GLU A 61 19.12 -26.48 4.75
C GLU A 61 20.13 -26.94 5.81
N ARG A 62 20.14 -28.24 6.11
CA ARG A 62 21.14 -28.90 6.99
C ARG A 62 21.26 -28.27 8.39
N GLY A 63 20.16 -27.82 8.97
CA GLY A 63 20.13 -27.22 10.31
C GLY A 63 20.52 -25.74 10.36
N GLY A 64 20.63 -25.07 9.21
CA GLY A 64 20.79 -23.63 9.13
C GLY A 64 19.58 -22.86 9.74
N PRO A 65 19.79 -21.62 10.19
CA PRO A 65 18.70 -20.79 10.70
C PRO A 65 17.66 -20.52 9.61
N SER A 66 16.40 -20.36 10.00
CA SER A 66 15.35 -19.95 9.08
C SER A 66 15.62 -18.57 8.49
N GLY A 67 15.26 -18.39 7.22
CA GLY A 67 15.30 -17.08 6.56
C GLY A 67 14.25 -16.11 7.12
N ASP A 68 14.29 -14.90 6.58
CA ASP A 68 13.33 -13.85 6.91
C ASP A 68 12.27 -13.69 5.84
N LEU A 69 11.07 -13.27 6.27
CA LEU A 69 10.00 -12.91 5.35
C LEU A 69 9.95 -11.39 5.20
N TYR A 70 10.11 -10.93 3.97
CA TYR A 70 9.95 -9.52 3.60
C TYR A 70 8.58 -9.31 2.97
N VAL A 71 7.79 -8.42 3.56
CA VAL A 71 6.45 -8.09 3.08
C VAL A 71 6.45 -6.67 2.54
N ASN A 72 6.27 -6.53 1.22
CA ASN A 72 6.13 -5.23 0.57
C ASN A 72 4.68 -4.76 0.64
N LEU A 73 4.48 -3.61 1.25
CA LEU A 73 3.16 -3.00 1.38
C LEU A 73 2.86 -2.15 0.15
N LYS A 74 1.71 -2.40 -0.47
CA LYS A 74 1.15 -1.56 -1.53
C LYS A 74 -0.18 -0.98 -1.08
N ILE A 75 -0.26 0.34 -1.01
CA ILE A 75 -1.49 1.03 -0.63
C ILE A 75 -2.41 1.06 -1.86
N ARG A 76 -3.70 0.80 -1.64
CA ARG A 76 -4.72 0.91 -2.67
C ARG A 76 -5.20 2.36 -2.73
N ASP A 77 -5.14 2.94 -3.92
CA ASP A 77 -5.68 4.28 -4.16
C ASP A 77 -7.22 4.28 -4.04
N MET A 78 -7.74 5.33 -3.39
CA MET A 78 -9.18 5.55 -3.26
C MET A 78 -9.61 6.62 -4.28
N PRO A 79 -10.70 6.40 -5.05
CA PRO A 79 -11.18 7.41 -5.99
C PRO A 79 -11.59 8.68 -5.23
N GLY A 80 -11.10 9.82 -5.71
CA GLY A 80 -11.38 11.14 -5.13
C GLY A 80 -10.44 11.59 -4.01
N ILE A 81 -9.54 10.73 -3.53
CA ILE A 81 -8.54 11.10 -2.52
C ILE A 81 -7.15 10.76 -3.05
N ARG A 82 -6.30 11.78 -3.17
CA ARG A 82 -4.89 11.66 -3.52
C ARG A 82 -4.07 11.82 -2.25
N ARG A 83 -3.22 10.85 -1.94
CA ARG A 83 -2.26 10.92 -0.83
C ARG A 83 -0.93 11.45 -1.34
N ASP A 84 -0.33 12.37 -0.58
CA ASP A 84 1.02 12.86 -0.78
C ASP A 84 1.76 12.86 0.56
N GLY A 85 2.53 11.80 0.79
CA GLY A 85 3.20 11.54 2.06
C GLY A 85 2.22 11.48 3.23
N ILE A 86 2.15 12.59 3.99
CA ILE A 86 1.32 12.73 5.20
C ILE A 86 0.00 13.45 4.88
N ASN A 87 -0.03 14.23 3.81
CA ASN A 87 -1.19 15.03 3.43
C ASN A 87 -2.14 14.23 2.55
N LEU A 88 -3.43 14.46 2.74
CA LEU A 88 -4.48 13.94 1.87
C LEU A 88 -5.15 15.10 1.16
N TYR A 89 -5.28 14.94 -0.14
CA TYR A 89 -5.94 15.86 -1.04
C TYR A 89 -7.25 15.24 -1.53
N SER A 90 -8.35 15.95 -1.32
CA SER A 90 -9.65 15.59 -1.89
C SER A 90 -10.11 16.73 -2.78
N GLU A 91 -10.54 16.42 -4.00
CA GLU A 91 -11.07 17.43 -4.92
C GLU A 91 -12.60 17.48 -4.78
N ILE A 92 -13.13 18.68 -4.55
CA ILE A 92 -14.58 18.88 -4.43
C ILE A 92 -15.02 19.97 -5.40
N SER A 93 -16.04 19.65 -6.19
CA SER A 93 -16.75 20.61 -7.03
C SER A 93 -17.77 21.37 -6.19
N VAL A 94 -17.65 22.70 -6.12
CA VAL A 94 -18.57 23.61 -5.40
C VAL A 94 -19.17 24.59 -6.40
N SER A 95 -20.45 24.92 -6.24
CA SER A 95 -21.12 25.89 -7.13
C SER A 95 -20.63 27.32 -6.86
N TYR A 96 -20.75 28.20 -7.84
CA TYR A 96 -20.27 29.58 -7.71
C TYR A 96 -21.03 30.36 -6.64
N THR A 97 -22.35 30.15 -6.55
CA THR A 97 -23.22 30.76 -5.53
C THR A 97 -22.85 30.28 -4.13
N GLU A 98 -22.56 28.98 -3.96
CA GLU A 98 -22.06 28.40 -2.71
C GLU A 98 -20.73 29.03 -2.27
N CYS A 99 -19.80 29.29 -3.19
CA CYS A 99 -18.54 29.95 -2.86
C CYS A 99 -18.73 31.41 -2.41
N ILE A 100 -19.68 32.14 -3.02
CA ILE A 100 -19.96 33.53 -2.66
C ILE A 100 -20.65 33.63 -1.30
N LEU A 101 -21.72 32.88 -1.11
CA LEU A 101 -22.56 32.95 0.09
C LEU A 101 -21.93 32.22 1.30
N GLY A 102 -21.02 31.28 1.04
CA GLY A 102 -20.55 30.33 2.03
C GLY A 102 -21.55 29.19 2.23
N THR A 103 -21.05 27.98 2.45
CA THR A 103 -21.90 26.80 2.62
C THR A 103 -21.19 25.76 3.48
N THR A 104 -21.96 24.80 3.99
CA THR A 104 -21.42 23.60 4.64
C THR A 104 -21.67 22.41 3.73
N LYS A 105 -20.61 21.73 3.31
CA LYS A 105 -20.69 20.61 2.37
C LYS A 105 -20.11 19.34 2.98
N LYS A 106 -20.78 18.21 2.76
CA LYS A 106 -20.30 16.90 3.18
C LYS A 106 -19.17 16.43 2.26
N VAL A 107 -18.04 16.09 2.87
CA VAL A 107 -16.83 15.63 2.19
C VAL A 107 -16.56 14.20 2.59
N LYS A 108 -16.17 13.38 1.62
CA LYS A 108 -15.70 12.02 1.87
C LYS A 108 -14.26 12.06 2.37
N THR A 109 -14.03 11.49 3.54
CA THR A 109 -12.73 11.33 4.20
C THR A 109 -12.39 9.85 4.37
N LEU A 110 -11.23 9.54 4.95
CA LEU A 110 -10.83 8.15 5.21
C LEU A 110 -11.70 7.46 6.27
N GLU A 111 -12.20 8.22 7.24
CA GLU A 111 -13.00 7.70 8.36
C GLU A 111 -14.52 7.75 8.08
N GLY A 112 -14.95 8.42 7.01
CA GLY A 112 -16.36 8.51 6.64
C GLY A 112 -16.72 9.82 5.93
N PHE A 113 -17.77 10.50 6.42
CA PHE A 113 -18.18 11.80 5.93
C PHE A 113 -17.92 12.86 7.01
N SER A 114 -17.32 13.97 6.61
CA SER A 114 -17.12 15.14 7.49
C SER A 114 -17.73 16.39 6.86
N ASP A 115 -18.27 17.26 7.69
CA ASP A 115 -18.80 18.55 7.25
C ASP A 115 -17.65 19.55 7.06
N LEU A 116 -17.46 20.01 5.83
CA LEU A 116 -16.52 21.07 5.47
C LEU A 116 -17.26 22.41 5.41
N ARG A 117 -16.88 23.34 6.27
CA ARG A 117 -17.37 24.71 6.24
C ARG A 117 -16.57 25.53 5.24
N ILE A 118 -17.24 26.04 4.22
CA ILE A 118 -16.68 26.92 3.19
C ILE A 118 -17.08 28.36 3.55
N PRO A 119 -16.13 29.25 3.86
CA PRO A 119 -16.45 30.64 4.17
C PRO A 119 -16.96 31.39 2.92
N ALA A 120 -17.78 32.42 3.14
CA ALA A 120 -18.22 33.33 2.08
C ALA A 120 -17.03 34.02 1.42
N GLY A 121 -17.08 34.20 0.10
CA GLY A 121 -15.99 34.79 -0.68
C GLY A 121 -14.80 33.87 -0.90
N THR A 122 -14.97 32.54 -0.78
CA THR A 122 -13.88 31.59 -1.04
C THR A 122 -13.48 31.61 -2.51
N GLN A 123 -12.19 31.86 -2.77
CA GLN A 123 -11.63 31.89 -4.12
C GLN A 123 -11.46 30.49 -4.75
N LEU A 124 -11.39 30.46 -6.07
CA LEU A 124 -11.12 29.23 -6.84
C LEU A 124 -9.70 28.75 -6.59
N GLY A 125 -9.53 27.44 -6.39
CA GLY A 125 -8.21 26.87 -6.05
C GLY A 125 -7.78 27.13 -4.61
N ALA A 126 -8.61 27.78 -3.78
CA ALA A 126 -8.35 27.89 -2.36
C ALA A 126 -8.29 26.50 -1.72
N CYS A 127 -7.26 26.29 -0.90
CA CYS A 127 -7.04 25.07 -0.15
C CYS A 127 -7.61 25.25 1.26
N ILE A 128 -8.68 24.52 1.58
CA ILE A 128 -9.24 24.53 2.93
C ILE A 128 -8.73 23.30 3.66
N THR A 129 -8.09 23.52 4.81
CA THR A 129 -7.54 22.45 5.65
C THR A 129 -8.57 21.99 6.67
N LEU A 130 -8.86 20.69 6.68
CA LEU A 130 -9.60 20.02 7.73
C LEU A 130 -8.60 19.52 8.78
N PRO A 131 -8.57 20.13 9.98
CA PRO A 131 -7.68 19.69 11.04
C PRO A 131 -8.10 18.32 11.56
N LYS A 132 -7.12 17.49 11.96
CA LYS A 132 -7.30 16.18 12.62
C LYS A 132 -7.81 15.03 11.75
N ILE A 133 -7.93 15.19 10.43
CA ILE A 133 -8.42 14.15 9.51
C ILE A 133 -7.32 13.63 8.58
N GLY A 134 -6.04 13.87 8.89
CA GLY A 134 -4.89 13.44 8.10
C GLY A 134 -4.31 12.10 8.54
N VAL A 135 -3.22 11.71 7.88
CA VAL A 135 -2.53 10.44 8.17
C VAL A 135 -1.65 10.60 9.42
N PRO A 136 -1.67 9.66 10.37
CA PRO A 136 -0.77 9.68 11.51
C PRO A 136 0.69 9.45 11.07
N ARG A 137 1.64 10.11 11.73
CA ARG A 137 3.07 9.98 11.44
C ARG A 137 3.65 8.66 11.95
N LEU A 138 4.52 8.04 11.15
CA LEU A 138 5.25 6.82 11.47
C LEU A 138 6.47 7.10 12.38
N ARG A 139 6.27 7.64 13.60
CA ARG A 139 7.15 7.52 14.81
C ARG A 139 6.74 8.50 15.93
N LYS A 140 6.85 7.99 17.18
CA LYS A 140 6.71 8.61 18.52
C LYS A 140 5.69 9.76 18.63
N THR A 141 4.56 9.47 19.26
CA THR A 141 3.41 10.34 19.60
C THR A 141 2.37 10.50 18.49
N LEU A 142 1.15 10.07 18.81
CA LEU A 142 -0.07 10.20 18.00
C LEU A 142 -0.38 11.69 17.80
N SER A 143 0.16 12.26 16.73
CA SER A 143 -0.22 13.59 16.23
C SER A 143 -0.88 13.41 14.87
N PHE A 144 -2.16 13.75 14.79
CA PHE A 144 -2.90 13.76 13.53
C PHE A 144 -2.42 14.92 12.67
N SER A 145 -2.05 14.65 11.42
CA SER A 145 -1.82 15.71 10.43
C SER A 145 -3.15 16.24 9.90
N SER A 146 -3.13 17.38 9.20
CA SER A 146 -4.34 17.99 8.62
C SER A 146 -4.52 17.56 7.17
N SER A 147 -5.76 17.28 6.76
CA SER A 147 -6.10 17.00 5.36
C SER A 147 -6.40 18.30 4.63
N THR A 148 -5.85 18.50 3.43
CA THR A 148 -6.03 19.73 2.65
C THR A 148 -6.91 19.43 1.46
N VAL A 149 -8.06 20.10 1.32
CA VAL A 149 -8.99 19.87 0.22
C VAL A 149 -8.79 20.97 -0.83
N PRO A 150 -8.13 20.73 -1.97
CA PRO A 150 -8.10 21.67 -3.07
C PRO A 150 -9.49 21.75 -3.72
N LEU A 151 -10.06 22.95 -3.78
CA LEU A 151 -11.33 23.18 -4.47
C LEU A 151 -11.08 23.29 -5.98
N ARG A 152 -11.61 22.33 -6.73
CA ARG A 152 -11.49 22.29 -8.20
C ARG A 152 -12.88 22.38 -8.84
N LYS A 153 -13.03 23.28 -9.82
CA LYS A 153 -14.22 23.30 -10.71
C LYS A 153 -14.05 22.22 -11.78
N ASN A 154 -15.06 21.38 -11.96
CA ASN A 154 -15.36 20.66 -13.20
C ASN A 154 -16.88 20.39 -13.19
N SER A 155 -17.65 20.50 -14.26
CA SER A 155 -17.35 20.36 -15.67
C SER A 155 -18.46 21.02 -16.50
N TRP A 156 -18.12 21.85 -17.49
CA TRP A 156 -18.89 21.86 -18.74
C TRP A 156 -18.34 20.72 -19.60
N LYS A 157 -19.01 19.57 -19.57
CA LYS A 157 -18.93 18.53 -20.62
C LYS A 157 -20.27 17.81 -20.72
N ASN A 158 -21.11 18.28 -21.64
CA ASN A 158 -21.57 17.48 -22.76
C ASN A 158 -22.31 18.38 -23.77
N TRP A 159 -21.58 18.83 -24.79
CA TRP A 159 -21.94 18.49 -26.15
C TRP A 159 -20.71 17.88 -26.82
N LEU A 160 -20.84 16.61 -27.18
CA LEU A 160 -20.02 15.98 -28.21
C LEU A 160 -20.44 16.61 -29.54
N VAL A 161 -19.53 17.32 -30.21
CA VAL A 161 -19.44 17.22 -31.67
C VAL A 161 -17.97 17.00 -32.02
N SER A 162 -17.61 15.72 -32.06
CA SER A 162 -16.53 15.21 -32.89
C SER A 162 -16.84 15.59 -34.34
N ARG A 163 -16.14 16.60 -34.88
CA ARG A 163 -16.01 16.77 -36.35
C ARG A 163 -15.14 15.62 -36.88
N LYS A 164 -15.79 14.55 -37.34
CA LYS A 164 -15.21 13.66 -38.36
C LYS A 164 -15.58 14.24 -39.73
N HIS A 165 -14.56 14.46 -40.55
CA HIS A 165 -14.66 14.64 -42.00
C HIS A 165 -15.56 13.58 -42.64
N TRP A 166 -16.44 13.98 -43.57
CA TRP A 166 -16.75 13.29 -44.82
C TRP A 166 -17.05 14.35 -45.90
N GLN A 167 -16.43 14.19 -47.08
CA GLN A 167 -16.81 14.80 -48.36
C GLN A 167 -18.28 14.40 -48.67
N VAL A 168 -19.13 15.24 -49.27
CA VAL A 168 -19.21 15.70 -50.68
C VAL A 168 -19.98 17.02 -50.69
#